data_AF-A0A4V2BE56-F1
#
_entry.id   AF-A0A4V2BE56-F1
#
_cell.length_a   1.000
_cell.length_b   1.000
_cell.length_c   1.000
_cell.angle_alpha   90.00
_cell.angle_beta   90.00
_cell.angle_gamma   90.00
#
_symmetry.space_group_name_H-M   'P 1'
#
loop_
_entity.id
_entity.type
_entity.pdbx_description
1 polymer ?
#
loop_
_entity_poly.entity_id
_entity_poly.type
_entity_poly.pdbx_seq_one_letter_code
_entity_poly.pdbx_strand_id
1 'polypeptide(L)'
;MIRTFLVVQTFILLISGYAIYWQLVGRPWGRWSFPTLLMWQGISLVFAAIRFALYKDKPLPSFKPLLSDAQATRIQTLIDWRWKQIFLRNRIAKLCLGLAFALQIVSGILLFLGAPFPLAVLLAMASGILLACGPSFQLQEDMRAIWFERQVGSSHEEYVSVYQRICLRLALVFGLSALIIAFASRGFEAPIETLKLFAITALYPVLLPAVMFQIAPERPTLQIMTMTLIGLFLGTAIFAHWASVVIIPIAMTYAKQYQQNNFYRS
;
A
#
# COMPACT_ATOMS: atom_id res chain seq x y z
N MET A 1 -17.75 -4.30 6.07
CA MET A 1 -16.29 -4.50 5.85
C MET A 1 -15.67 -3.34 5.07
N ILE A 2 -16.02 -3.11 3.78
CA ILE A 2 -15.51 -1.98 2.99
C ILE A 2 -15.78 -0.63 3.66
N ARG A 3 -17.00 -0.41 4.18
CA ARG A 3 -17.35 0.82 4.92
C ARG A 3 -16.45 1.09 6.12
N THR A 4 -16.08 0.06 6.89
CA THR A 4 -15.21 0.18 8.07
C THR A 4 -13.78 0.54 7.67
N PHE A 5 -13.25 -0.11 6.63
CA PHE A 5 -11.94 0.24 6.07
C PHE A 5 -11.91 1.68 5.57
N LEU A 6 -12.94 2.11 4.83
CA LEU A 6 -13.06 3.48 4.35
C LEU A 6 -13.13 4.49 5.51
N VAL A 7 -13.79 4.16 6.62
CA VAL A 7 -13.84 5.02 7.81
C VAL A 7 -12.44 5.14 8.43
N VAL A 8 -11.73 4.03 8.64
CA VAL A 8 -10.35 4.05 9.18
C VAL A 8 -9.41 4.82 8.27
N GLN A 9 -9.52 4.62 6.95
CA GLN A 9 -8.76 5.37 5.95
C GLN A 9 -9.06 6.87 6.00
N THR A 10 -10.33 7.25 6.20
CA THR A 10 -10.72 8.66 6.35
C THR A 10 -10.10 9.26 7.61
N PHE A 11 -10.08 8.52 8.72
CA PHE A 11 -9.41 8.94 9.96
C PHE A 11 -7.91 9.13 9.77
N ILE A 12 -7.24 8.22 9.07
CA ILE A 12 -5.81 8.36 8.76
C ILE A 12 -5.59 9.61 7.90
N LEU A 13 -6.35 9.81 6.83
CA LEU A 13 -6.24 10.99 5.98
C LEU A 13 -6.53 12.30 6.74
N LEU A 14 -7.49 12.29 7.66
CA LEU A 14 -7.74 13.40 8.58
C LEU A 14 -6.52 13.65 9.48
N ILE A 15 -6.00 12.64 10.16
CA ILE A 15 -4.85 12.83 11.06
C ILE A 15 -3.62 13.32 10.29
N SER A 16 -3.32 12.73 9.13
CA SER A 16 -2.25 13.15 8.23
C SER A 16 -2.47 14.58 7.76
N GLY A 17 -3.67 14.88 7.27
CA GLY A 17 -4.10 16.21 6.84
C GLY A 17 -3.91 17.26 7.93
N TYR A 18 -4.28 16.91 9.16
CA TYR A 18 -4.13 17.78 10.33
C TYR A 18 -2.67 18.04 10.65
N ALA A 19 -1.80 17.02 10.59
CA ALA A 19 -0.37 17.18 10.83
C ALA A 19 0.31 18.06 9.77
N ILE A 20 -0.06 17.90 8.50
CA ILE A 20 0.40 18.75 7.38
C ILE A 20 -0.08 20.19 7.59
N TYR A 21 -1.36 20.34 7.89
CA TYR A 21 -2.00 21.61 8.16
C TYR A 21 -1.32 22.36 9.32
N TRP A 22 -1.03 21.65 10.41
CA TRP A 22 -0.34 22.17 11.58
C TRP A 22 1.06 22.72 11.25
N GLN A 23 1.83 21.99 10.43
CA GLN A 23 3.16 22.43 10.02
C GLN A 23 3.14 23.64 9.08
N LEU A 24 2.25 23.63 8.10
CA LEU A 24 2.21 24.64 7.05
C LEU A 24 1.54 25.95 7.49
N VAL A 25 0.48 25.85 8.29
CA VAL A 25 -0.40 26.98 8.61
C VAL A 25 -0.44 27.28 10.11
N GLY A 26 -0.45 26.25 10.96
CA GLY A 26 -0.53 26.41 12.41
C GLY A 26 0.70 27.07 13.06
N ARG A 27 1.91 26.85 12.51
CA ARG A 27 3.15 27.51 12.96
C ARG A 27 3.18 29.02 12.63
N PRO A 28 2.92 29.46 11.39
CA PRO A 28 3.01 30.88 11.04
C PRO A 28 1.79 31.72 11.46
N TRP A 29 0.59 31.15 11.58
CA TRP A 29 -0.67 31.93 11.77
C TRP A 29 -1.32 31.78 13.15
N GLY A 30 -0.61 31.21 14.13
CA GLY A 30 -1.11 30.99 15.48
C GLY A 30 -2.03 29.77 15.60
N ARG A 31 -1.87 29.04 16.70
CA ARG A 31 -2.32 27.64 16.90
C ARG A 31 -3.84 27.40 16.75
N TRP A 32 -4.65 28.47 16.73
CA TRP A 32 -6.12 28.43 16.74
C TRP A 32 -6.78 29.65 16.08
N SER A 33 -6.15 30.28 15.08
CA SER A 33 -6.79 31.43 14.42
C SER A 33 -8.03 30.98 13.62
N PHE A 34 -9.10 31.77 13.59
CA PHE A 34 -10.33 31.42 12.87
C PHE A 34 -10.14 30.95 11.41
N PRO A 35 -9.20 31.53 10.61
CA PRO A 35 -8.87 31.03 9.27
C PRO A 35 -8.36 29.59 9.28
N THR A 36 -7.67 29.20 10.37
CA THR A 36 -7.09 27.87 10.48
C THR A 36 -8.15 26.77 10.62
N LEU A 37 -9.19 27.05 11.40
CA LEU A 37 -10.33 26.16 11.58
C LEU A 37 -11.15 26.01 10.30
N LEU A 38 -11.34 27.10 9.54
CA LEU A 38 -12.04 27.06 8.26
C LEU A 38 -11.30 26.24 7.20
N MET A 39 -9.97 26.39 7.10
CA MET A 39 -9.17 25.56 6.20
C MET A 39 -9.21 24.08 6.59
N TRP A 40 -9.15 23.77 7.89
CA TRP A 40 -9.23 22.40 8.39
C TRP A 40 -10.59 21.74 8.09
N GLN A 41 -11.68 22.47 8.32
CA GLN A 41 -13.04 22.06 7.94
C GLN A 41 -13.15 21.84 6.43
N GLY A 42 -12.57 22.72 5.61
CA GLY A 42 -12.54 22.59 4.15
C GLY A 42 -11.83 21.33 3.68
N ILE A 43 -10.63 21.04 4.20
CA ILE A 43 -9.88 19.82 3.90
C ILE A 43 -10.68 18.57 4.31
N SER A 44 -11.30 18.61 5.48
CA SER A 44 -12.14 17.52 6.00
C SER A 44 -13.36 17.27 5.10
N LEU A 45 -14.02 18.33 4.63
CA LEU A 45 -15.13 18.27 3.68
C LEU A 45 -14.71 17.74 2.31
N VAL A 46 -13.52 18.12 1.83
CA VAL A 46 -12.97 17.58 0.56
C VAL A 46 -12.71 16.08 0.69
N PHE A 47 -12.13 15.60 1.79
CA PHE A 47 -11.96 14.15 2.01
C PHE A 47 -13.30 13.42 2.12
N ALA A 48 -14.30 14.02 2.79
CA ALA A 48 -15.64 13.47 2.86
C ALA A 48 -16.35 13.45 1.48
N ALA A 49 -16.15 14.48 0.64
CA ALA A 49 -16.70 14.57 -0.70
C ALA A 49 -16.04 13.57 -1.66
N ILE A 50 -14.71 13.40 -1.58
CA ILE A 50 -13.98 12.36 -2.31
C ILE A 50 -14.53 10.98 -1.93
N ARG A 51 -14.73 10.71 -0.64
CA ARG A 51 -15.37 9.48 -0.16
C ARG A 51 -16.76 9.27 -0.76
N PHE A 52 -17.60 10.31 -0.76
CA PHE A 52 -18.96 10.22 -1.29
C PHE A 52 -18.99 9.96 -2.80
N ALA A 53 -18.12 10.64 -3.55
CA ALA A 53 -17.97 10.44 -4.99
C ALA A 53 -17.50 9.02 -5.35
N LEU A 54 -16.65 8.43 -4.51
CA LEU A 54 -16.11 7.08 -4.70
C LEU A 54 -17.10 5.96 -4.31
N TYR A 55 -18.07 6.23 -3.45
CA TYR A 55 -19.06 5.25 -2.96
C TYR A 55 -20.16 4.89 -3.98
N LYS A 56 -20.18 5.49 -5.17
CA LYS A 56 -21.27 5.27 -6.13
C LYS A 56 -21.24 3.84 -6.69
N ASP A 57 -22.04 2.92 -6.14
CA ASP A 57 -22.23 1.56 -6.64
C ASP A 57 -22.68 1.59 -8.11
N LYS A 58 -21.73 1.49 -9.05
CA LYS A 58 -22.07 1.20 -10.45
C LYS A 58 -21.73 -0.26 -10.69
N PRO A 59 -22.57 -1.01 -11.42
CA PRO A 59 -22.26 -2.36 -11.82
C PRO A 59 -20.91 -2.38 -12.54
N LEU A 60 -20.02 -3.28 -12.10
CA LEU A 60 -18.70 -3.44 -12.68
C LEU A 60 -18.87 -4.03 -14.08
N PRO A 61 -18.27 -3.44 -15.14
CA PRO A 61 -18.33 -4.02 -16.47
C PRO A 61 -17.69 -5.41 -16.44
N SER A 62 -18.30 -6.38 -17.15
CA SER A 62 -17.78 -7.73 -17.28
C SER A 62 -16.46 -7.70 -18.05
N PHE A 63 -15.33 -7.77 -17.34
CA PHE A 63 -14.02 -7.77 -17.96
C PHE A 63 -13.70 -9.19 -18.44
N LYS A 64 -13.89 -9.46 -19.74
CA LYS A 64 -13.41 -10.70 -20.34
C LYS A 64 -11.88 -10.65 -20.39
N PRO A 65 -11.18 -11.73 -19.99
CA PRO A 65 -9.74 -11.80 -20.13
C PRO A 65 -9.37 -11.68 -21.61
N LEU A 66 -8.52 -10.71 -21.93
CA LEU A 66 -7.87 -10.65 -23.24
C LEU A 66 -6.75 -11.68 -23.20
N LEU A 67 -7.04 -12.90 -23.64
CA LEU A 67 -6.00 -13.85 -24.01
C LEU A 67 -5.38 -13.30 -25.30
N SER A 68 -4.12 -12.85 -25.23
CA SER A 68 -3.38 -12.49 -26.43
C SER A 68 -2.90 -13.75 -27.11
N ASP A 69 -3.04 -13.84 -28.43
CA ASP A 69 -2.51 -14.95 -29.25
C ASP A 69 -0.97 -14.98 -29.31
N ALA A 70 -0.29 -13.99 -28.72
CA ALA A 70 1.16 -13.99 -28.56
C ALA A 70 1.62 -15.13 -27.62
N GLN A 71 2.84 -15.64 -27.84
CA GLN A 71 3.55 -16.59 -26.97
C GLN A 71 3.92 -15.97 -25.60
N ALA A 72 2.97 -15.34 -24.91
CA ALA A 72 3.14 -14.88 -23.54
C ALA A 72 3.13 -16.11 -22.61
N THR A 73 4.10 -16.19 -21.71
CA THR A 73 4.06 -17.19 -20.63
C THR A 73 2.81 -16.98 -19.78
N ARG A 74 2.19 -18.06 -19.32
CA ARG A 74 0.98 -18.06 -18.47
C ARG A 74 1.05 -17.05 -17.31
N ILE A 75 2.21 -17.00 -16.64
CA ILE A 75 2.48 -16.08 -15.53
C ILE A 75 2.38 -14.61 -15.98
N GLN A 76 2.90 -14.28 -17.16
CA GLN A 76 2.87 -12.91 -17.68
C GLN A 76 1.44 -12.50 -18.02
N THR A 77 0.65 -13.38 -18.64
CA THR A 77 -0.77 -13.14 -18.92
C THR A 77 -1.57 -12.88 -17.64
N LEU A 78 -1.31 -13.65 -16.58
CA LEU A 78 -1.93 -13.45 -15.26
C LEU A 78 -1.53 -12.12 -14.61
N ILE A 79 -0.25 -11.75 -14.70
CA ILE A 79 0.26 -10.45 -14.20
C ILE A 79 -0.46 -9.31 -14.92
N ASP A 80 -0.50 -9.33 -16.25
CA ASP A 80 -1.07 -8.25 -17.05
C ASP A 80 -2.57 -8.11 -16.83
N TRP A 81 -3.28 -9.24 -16.70
CA TRP A 81 -4.69 -9.25 -16.35
C TRP A 81 -4.94 -8.66 -14.95
N ARG A 82 -4.18 -9.06 -13.93
CA ARG A 82 -4.31 -8.52 -12.57
C ARG A 82 -4.01 -7.04 -12.50
N TRP A 83 -2.98 -6.56 -13.22
CA TRP A 83 -2.72 -5.12 -13.31
C TRP A 83 -3.91 -4.36 -13.89
N LYS A 84 -4.50 -4.87 -14.98
CA LYS A 84 -5.72 -4.29 -15.55
C LYS A 84 -6.86 -4.30 -14.53
N GLN A 85 -7.04 -5.36 -13.75
CA GLN A 85 -8.07 -5.39 -12.71
C GLN A 85 -7.82 -4.38 -11.58
N ILE A 86 -6.60 -4.32 -11.06
CA ILE A 86 -6.20 -3.38 -10.00
C ILE A 86 -6.46 -1.92 -10.42
N PHE A 87 -6.12 -1.56 -11.67
CA PHE A 87 -6.24 -0.17 -12.13
C PHE A 87 -7.58 0.20 -12.76
N LEU A 88 -8.27 -0.75 -13.42
CA LEU A 88 -9.48 -0.46 -14.20
C LEU A 88 -10.77 -0.91 -13.50
N ARG A 89 -10.71 -1.97 -12.68
CA ARG A 89 -11.91 -2.60 -12.09
C ARG A 89 -12.03 -2.31 -10.61
N ASN A 90 -10.99 -2.63 -9.84
CA ASN A 90 -11.02 -2.54 -8.39
C ASN A 90 -10.80 -1.10 -7.93
N ARG A 91 -11.91 -0.42 -7.67
CA ARG A 91 -11.91 0.99 -7.25
C ARG A 91 -11.20 1.20 -5.92
N ILE A 92 -11.29 0.24 -5.01
CA ILE A 92 -10.64 0.32 -3.70
C ILE A 92 -9.13 0.20 -3.89
N ALA A 93 -8.68 -0.73 -4.72
CA ALA A 93 -7.26 -0.86 -5.04
C ALA A 93 -6.72 0.40 -5.72
N LYS A 94 -7.44 0.93 -6.72
CA LYS A 94 -7.12 2.21 -7.37
C LYS A 94 -7.04 3.36 -6.38
N LEU A 95 -8.00 3.46 -5.45
CA LEU A 95 -8.00 4.48 -4.41
C LEU A 95 -6.80 4.34 -3.49
N CYS A 96 -6.48 3.13 -3.04
CA CYS A 96 -5.33 2.88 -2.17
C CYS A 96 -4.02 3.27 -2.87
N LEU A 97 -3.84 2.89 -4.13
CA LEU A 97 -2.66 3.27 -4.92
C LEU A 97 -2.59 4.79 -5.15
N GLY A 98 -3.72 5.43 -5.46
CA GLY A 98 -3.80 6.88 -5.65
C GLY A 98 -3.47 7.66 -4.37
N LEU A 99 -3.94 7.19 -3.22
CA LEU A 99 -3.63 7.80 -1.92
C LEU A 99 -2.20 7.53 -1.46
N ALA A 100 -1.65 6.34 -1.73
CA ALA A 100 -0.24 6.06 -1.51
C ALA A 100 0.63 7.05 -2.30
N PHE A 101 0.31 7.26 -3.57
CA PHE A 101 1.00 8.23 -4.42
C PHE A 101 0.86 9.66 -3.90
N ALA A 102 -0.34 10.07 -3.47
CA ALA A 102 -0.55 11.39 -2.88
C ALA A 102 0.27 11.58 -1.59
N LEU A 103 0.31 10.59 -0.70
CA LEU A 103 1.14 10.64 0.52
C LEU A 103 2.63 10.72 0.20
N GLN A 104 3.08 10.06 -0.87
CA GLN A 104 4.46 10.15 -1.36
C GLN A 104 4.83 11.59 -1.73
N ILE A 105 3.98 12.25 -2.53
CA ILE A 105 4.17 13.66 -2.95
C ILE A 105 4.18 14.57 -1.73
N VAL A 106 3.21 14.40 -0.84
CA VAL A 106 3.10 15.22 0.38
C VAL A 106 4.33 15.04 1.25
N SER A 107 4.83 13.81 1.42
CA SER A 107 6.07 13.56 2.15
C SER A 107 7.25 14.31 1.53
N GLY A 108 7.33 14.39 0.19
CA GLY A 108 8.34 15.18 -0.50
C GLY A 108 8.24 16.68 -0.25
N ILE A 109 7.04 17.24 -0.37
CA ILE A 109 6.78 18.66 -0.09
C ILE A 109 7.19 18.98 1.34
N LEU A 110 6.80 18.14 2.31
CA LEU A 110 7.15 18.35 3.72
C LEU A 110 8.67 18.28 3.94
N LEU A 111 9.35 17.30 3.36
CA LEU A 111 10.81 17.20 3.46
C LEU A 111 11.50 18.43 2.87
N PHE A 112 11.03 18.92 1.72
CA PHE A 112 11.56 20.13 1.08
C PHE A 112 11.37 21.38 1.96
N LEU A 113 10.28 21.44 2.72
CA LEU A 113 9.98 22.52 3.66
C LEU A 113 10.68 22.35 5.03
N GLY A 114 11.59 21.39 5.17
CA GLY A 114 12.35 21.17 6.40
C GLY A 114 11.54 20.49 7.51
N ALA A 115 10.51 19.71 7.17
CA ALA A 115 9.80 18.89 8.14
C ALA A 115 10.74 17.86 8.81
N PRO A 116 10.47 17.47 10.07
CA PRO A 116 11.32 16.54 10.78
C PRO A 116 11.24 15.15 10.12
N PHE A 117 12.39 14.50 9.96
CA PHE A 117 12.50 13.21 9.30
C PHE A 117 11.56 12.10 9.82
N PRO A 118 11.27 11.99 11.13
CA PRO A 118 10.28 11.02 11.63
C PRO A 118 8.89 11.16 10.99
N LEU A 119 8.47 12.37 10.60
CA LEU A 119 7.19 12.57 9.91
C LEU A 119 7.21 11.94 8.50
N ALA A 120 8.31 12.07 7.77
CA ALA A 120 8.49 11.41 6.48
C ALA A 120 8.50 9.89 6.62
N VAL A 121 9.07 9.35 7.70
CA VAL A 121 9.02 7.92 8.02
C VAL A 121 7.59 7.45 8.24
N LEU A 122 6.78 8.18 9.02
CA LEU A 122 5.36 7.85 9.23
C LEU A 122 4.56 7.88 7.92
N LEU A 123 4.80 8.87 7.07
CA LEU A 123 4.15 8.98 5.76
C LEU A 123 4.58 7.85 4.81
N ALA A 124 5.86 7.47 4.84
CA ALA A 124 6.37 6.32 4.09
C ALA A 124 5.74 5.00 4.57
N MET A 125 5.57 4.80 5.88
CA MET A 125 4.87 3.65 6.44
C MET A 125 3.39 3.64 6.00
N ALA A 126 2.69 4.77 6.12
CA ALA A 126 1.30 4.90 5.70
C ALA A 126 1.12 4.64 4.20
N SER A 127 2.03 5.17 3.36
CA SER A 127 2.08 4.89 1.92
C SER A 127 2.28 3.39 1.66
N GLY A 128 3.27 2.76 2.31
CA GLY A 128 3.52 1.32 2.21
C GLY A 128 2.31 0.46 2.58
N ILE A 129 1.60 0.79 3.67
CA ILE A 129 0.38 0.08 4.08
C ILE A 129 -0.68 0.17 2.98
N LEU A 130 -0.91 1.36 2.41
CA LEU A 130 -1.89 1.55 1.33
C LEU A 130 -1.51 0.78 0.06
N LEU A 131 -0.22 0.72 -0.28
CA LEU A 131 0.26 -0.09 -1.40
C LEU A 131 -0.06 -1.56 -1.24
N ALA A 132 0.03 -2.08 -0.01
CA ALA A 132 -0.28 -3.47 0.28
C ALA A 132 -1.80 -3.72 0.42
N CYS A 133 -2.59 -2.71 0.82
CA CYS A 133 -4.05 -2.81 0.81
C CYS A 133 -4.59 -3.05 -0.60
N GLY A 134 -4.01 -2.42 -1.63
CA GLY A 134 -4.48 -2.56 -3.01
C GLY A 134 -4.55 -4.01 -3.50
N PRO A 135 -3.42 -4.74 -3.52
CA PRO A 135 -3.42 -6.16 -3.90
C PRO A 135 -4.18 -7.05 -2.93
N SER A 136 -4.31 -6.70 -1.63
CA SER A 136 -5.15 -7.48 -0.69
C SER A 136 -6.64 -7.42 -1.05
N PHE A 137 -7.15 -6.25 -1.45
CA PHE A 137 -8.52 -6.14 -1.97
C PHE A 137 -8.69 -6.80 -3.34
N GLN A 138 -7.65 -6.80 -4.18
CA GLN A 138 -7.68 -7.55 -5.43
C GLN A 138 -7.75 -9.05 -5.18
N LEU A 139 -6.97 -9.56 -4.23
CA LEU A 139 -7.01 -10.97 -3.83
C LEU A 139 -8.39 -11.39 -3.35
N GLN A 140 -9.08 -10.55 -2.57
CA GLN A 140 -10.45 -10.82 -2.16
C GLN A 140 -11.39 -10.96 -3.37
N GLU A 141 -11.25 -10.12 -4.40
CA GLU A 141 -12.06 -10.21 -5.61
C GLU A 141 -11.72 -11.47 -6.43
N ASP A 142 -10.43 -11.81 -6.55
CA ASP A 142 -9.96 -13.01 -7.24
C ASP A 142 -10.52 -14.28 -6.57
N MET A 143 -10.49 -14.37 -5.23
CA MET A 143 -11.04 -15.51 -4.49
C MET A 143 -12.56 -15.66 -4.63
N ARG A 144 -13.29 -14.58 -4.92
CA ARG A 144 -14.73 -14.66 -5.23
C ARG A 144 -15.00 -15.10 -6.67
N ALA A 145 -14.01 -15.03 -7.54
CA ALA A 145 -14.12 -15.24 -8.98
C ALA A 145 -13.00 -16.14 -9.53
N ILE A 146 -12.78 -17.30 -8.89
CA ILE A 146 -11.71 -18.28 -9.17
C ILE A 146 -11.84 -18.91 -10.58
N TRP A 147 -12.94 -18.66 -11.30
CA TRP A 147 -13.21 -19.26 -12.61
C TRP A 147 -12.09 -19.00 -13.63
N PHE A 148 -11.47 -17.81 -13.62
CA PHE A 148 -10.41 -17.49 -14.56
C PHE A 148 -9.13 -18.30 -14.28
N GLU A 149 -8.79 -18.47 -13.01
CA GLU A 149 -7.61 -19.25 -12.60
C GLU A 149 -7.76 -20.73 -12.95
N ARG A 150 -8.98 -21.27 -12.79
CA ARG A 150 -9.31 -22.64 -13.20
C ARG A 150 -9.23 -22.82 -14.71
N GLN A 151 -9.66 -21.82 -15.49
CA GLN A 151 -9.58 -21.86 -16.96
C GLN A 151 -8.14 -21.78 -17.48
N VAL A 152 -7.28 -21.00 -16.81
CA VAL A 152 -5.87 -20.87 -17.17
C VAL A 152 -5.03 -22.08 -16.69
N GLY A 153 -5.54 -22.85 -15.73
CA GLY A 153 -4.87 -24.03 -15.17
C GLY A 153 -3.66 -23.67 -14.30
N SER A 154 -3.75 -22.56 -13.55
CA SER A 154 -2.63 -22.07 -12.74
C SER A 154 -2.48 -22.86 -11.44
N SER A 155 -1.25 -23.20 -11.08
CA SER A 155 -0.95 -23.82 -9.78
C SER A 155 -0.99 -22.80 -8.64
N HIS A 156 -1.10 -23.26 -7.39
CA HIS A 156 -1.02 -22.38 -6.22
C HIS A 156 0.32 -21.62 -6.17
N GLU A 157 1.43 -22.28 -6.49
CA GLU A 157 2.76 -21.65 -6.50
C GLU A 157 2.87 -20.57 -7.58
N GLU A 158 2.32 -20.83 -8.77
CA GLU A 158 2.24 -19.82 -9.82
C GLU A 158 1.40 -18.63 -9.36
N TYR A 159 0.27 -18.88 -8.72
CA TYR A 159 -0.60 -17.84 -8.19
C TYR A 159 0.12 -16.93 -7.19
N VAL A 160 0.80 -17.54 -6.20
CA VAL A 160 1.62 -16.84 -5.20
C VAL A 160 2.71 -16.02 -5.90
N SER A 161 3.40 -16.62 -6.88
CA SER A 161 4.49 -15.96 -7.60
C SER A 161 4.04 -14.71 -8.36
N VAL A 162 2.81 -14.71 -8.91
CA VAL A 162 2.25 -13.55 -9.60
C VAL A 162 2.03 -12.41 -8.62
N TYR A 163 1.40 -12.67 -7.47
CA TYR A 163 1.20 -11.65 -6.43
C TYR A 163 2.53 -11.14 -5.87
N GLN A 164 3.50 -12.04 -5.67
CA GLN A 164 4.85 -11.67 -5.25
C GLN A 164 5.50 -10.71 -6.26
N ARG A 165 5.41 -10.99 -7.57
CA ARG A 165 5.95 -10.10 -8.62
C ARG A 165 5.26 -8.74 -8.65
N ILE A 166 3.92 -8.71 -8.52
CA ILE A 166 3.16 -7.45 -8.47
C ILE A 166 3.60 -6.62 -7.25
N CYS A 167 3.65 -7.25 -6.08
CA CYS A 167 4.04 -6.58 -4.83
C CYS A 167 5.49 -6.09 -4.86
N LEU A 168 6.42 -6.87 -5.41
CA LEU A 168 7.81 -6.47 -5.59
C LEU A 168 7.95 -5.27 -6.55
N ARG A 169 7.19 -5.25 -7.65
CA ARG A 169 7.16 -4.09 -8.57
C ARG A 169 6.63 -2.84 -7.87
N LEU A 170 5.54 -2.96 -7.11
CA LEU A 170 5.01 -1.84 -6.31
C LEU A 170 6.04 -1.35 -5.28
N ALA A 171 6.65 -2.27 -4.55
CA ALA A 171 7.69 -1.98 -3.56
C ALA A 171 8.87 -1.24 -4.18
N LEU A 172 9.37 -1.70 -5.33
CA LEU A 172 10.48 -1.07 -6.04
C LEU A 172 10.11 0.32 -6.54
N VAL A 173 8.99 0.46 -7.25
CA VAL A 173 8.59 1.75 -7.84
C VAL A 173 8.38 2.80 -6.75
N PHE A 174 7.61 2.47 -5.72
CA PHE A 174 7.34 3.42 -4.65
C PHE A 174 8.53 3.62 -3.73
N GLY A 175 9.29 2.57 -3.40
CA GLY A 175 10.53 2.69 -2.64
C GLY A 175 11.55 3.60 -3.32
N LEU A 176 11.79 3.39 -4.62
CA LEU A 176 12.71 4.24 -5.39
C LEU A 176 12.20 5.67 -5.48
N SER A 177 10.89 5.88 -5.66
CA SER A 177 10.32 7.22 -5.66
C SER A 177 10.50 7.93 -4.31
N ALA A 178 10.36 7.21 -3.17
CA ALA A 178 10.60 7.76 -1.83
C ALA A 178 12.04 8.26 -1.69
N LEU A 179 12.98 7.46 -2.19
CA LEU A 179 14.40 7.73 -2.16
C LEU A 179 14.74 8.95 -3.02
N ILE A 180 14.27 8.99 -4.27
CA ILE A 180 14.48 10.12 -5.19
C ILE A 180 13.94 11.41 -4.58
N ILE A 181 12.71 11.37 -4.05
CA ILE A 181 12.07 12.54 -3.42
C ILE A 181 12.88 13.03 -2.21
N ALA A 182 13.33 12.10 -1.37
CA ALA A 182 14.07 12.45 -0.16
C ALA A 182 15.46 13.01 -0.46
N PHE A 183 16.20 12.45 -1.43
CA PHE A 183 17.47 13.01 -1.88
C PHE A 183 17.31 14.35 -2.61
N ALA A 184 16.26 14.52 -3.41
CA ALA A 184 15.98 15.81 -4.04
C ALA A 184 15.65 16.90 -3.01
N SER A 185 15.06 16.52 -1.88
CA SER A 185 14.63 17.47 -0.84
C SER A 185 15.72 17.80 0.19
N ARG A 186 16.46 16.79 0.66
CA ARG A 186 17.48 16.93 1.73
C ARG A 186 18.93 16.86 1.23
N GLY A 187 19.16 16.62 -0.05
CA GLY A 187 20.49 16.38 -0.59
C GLY A 187 21.15 15.12 0.00
N PHE A 188 22.49 15.12 0.03
CA PHE A 188 23.32 14.00 0.50
C PHE A 188 23.79 14.16 1.94
N GLU A 189 23.11 14.98 2.76
CA GLU A 189 23.54 15.25 4.14
C GLU A 189 23.41 14.03 5.06
N ALA A 190 22.40 13.17 4.84
CA ALA A 190 22.14 11.98 5.65
C ALA A 190 21.75 10.76 4.78
N PRO A 191 22.65 10.26 3.93
CA PRO A 191 22.32 9.26 2.92
C PRO A 191 21.85 7.94 3.54
N ILE A 192 22.44 7.54 4.67
CA ILE A 192 22.11 6.30 5.38
C ILE A 192 20.70 6.34 5.97
N GLU A 193 20.25 7.49 6.46
CA GLU A 193 18.89 7.65 6.98
C GLU A 193 17.88 7.69 5.84
N THR A 194 18.18 8.44 4.78
CA THR A 194 17.34 8.55 3.58
C THR A 194 17.10 7.19 2.93
N LEU A 195 18.11 6.32 2.90
CA LEU A 195 17.97 4.94 2.41
C LEU A 195 16.92 4.13 3.20
N LYS A 196 16.69 4.43 4.49
CA LYS A 196 15.68 3.70 5.30
C LYS A 196 14.27 3.93 4.74
N LEU A 197 13.99 5.08 4.12
CA LEU A 197 12.68 5.35 3.51
C LEU A 197 12.35 4.37 2.40
N PHE A 198 13.35 3.89 1.64
CA PHE A 198 13.16 2.83 0.65
C PHE A 198 12.66 1.55 1.34
N ALA A 199 13.40 1.07 2.35
CA ALA A 199 13.09 -0.17 3.05
C ALA A 199 11.72 -0.10 3.74
N ILE A 200 11.40 1.04 4.37
CA ILE A 200 10.15 1.25 5.09
C ILE A 200 8.95 1.31 4.14
N THR A 201 9.08 1.99 3.00
CA THR A 201 8.01 2.06 1.99
C THR A 201 7.77 0.68 1.35
N ALA A 202 8.85 -0.05 1.08
CA ALA A 202 8.82 -1.37 0.45
C ALA A 202 8.34 -2.50 1.38
N LEU A 203 8.43 -2.31 2.70
CA LEU A 203 8.18 -3.34 3.71
C LEU A 203 6.81 -4.00 3.57
N TYR A 204 5.73 -3.22 3.58
CA TYR A 204 4.37 -3.76 3.61
C TYR A 204 4.01 -4.52 2.33
N PRO A 205 4.27 -4.01 1.11
CA PRO A 205 4.05 -4.79 -0.10
C PRO A 205 4.86 -6.10 -0.10
N VAL A 206 6.10 -6.08 0.38
CA VAL A 206 6.96 -7.29 0.43
C VAL A 206 6.42 -8.32 1.43
N LEU A 207 5.83 -7.89 2.54
CA LEU A 207 5.22 -8.78 3.53
C LEU A 207 3.90 -9.40 3.05
N LEU A 208 3.14 -8.72 2.19
CA LEU A 208 1.81 -9.17 1.80
C LEU A 208 1.78 -10.62 1.26
N PRO A 209 2.64 -11.03 0.30
CA PRO A 209 2.67 -12.41 -0.19
C PRO A 209 2.91 -13.47 0.89
N ALA A 210 3.63 -13.13 1.96
CA ALA A 210 3.87 -14.04 3.08
C ALA A 210 2.59 -14.27 3.91
N VAL A 211 1.75 -13.25 4.04
CA VAL A 211 0.54 -13.27 4.88
C VAL A 211 -0.71 -13.71 4.11
N MET A 212 -0.75 -13.46 2.80
CA MET A 212 -1.99 -13.49 1.99
C MET A 212 -2.74 -14.84 1.97
N PHE A 213 -2.04 -15.96 2.18
CA PHE A 213 -2.66 -17.29 2.27
C PHE A 213 -2.53 -17.94 3.64
N GLN A 214 -1.83 -17.31 4.58
CA GLN A 214 -1.81 -17.75 5.97
C GLN A 214 -3.07 -17.29 6.71
N ILE A 215 -3.68 -16.19 6.23
CA ILE A 215 -4.93 -15.64 6.73
C ILE A 215 -5.95 -15.73 5.60
N ALA A 216 -7.17 -16.15 5.94
CA ALA A 216 -8.27 -16.33 5.00
C ALA A 216 -8.32 -15.22 3.93
N PRO A 217 -8.06 -15.54 2.64
CA PRO A 217 -7.88 -14.54 1.59
C PRO A 217 -9.14 -13.75 1.24
N GLU A 218 -10.30 -14.24 1.67
CA GLU A 218 -11.58 -13.56 1.56
C GLU A 218 -11.76 -12.41 2.58
N ARG A 219 -10.89 -12.33 3.60
CA ARG A 219 -10.97 -11.39 4.72
C ARG A 219 -9.82 -10.37 4.70
N PRO A 220 -9.79 -9.42 3.74
CA PRO A 220 -8.68 -8.48 3.57
C PRO A 220 -8.44 -7.61 4.80
N THR A 221 -9.47 -7.33 5.61
CA THR A 221 -9.30 -6.55 6.85
C THR A 221 -8.39 -7.25 7.87
N LEU A 222 -8.50 -8.58 8.01
CA LEU A 222 -7.63 -9.34 8.92
C LEU A 222 -6.19 -9.39 8.38
N GLN A 223 -6.03 -9.50 7.06
CA GLN A 223 -4.72 -9.42 6.42
C GLN A 223 -4.08 -8.06 6.64
N ILE A 224 -4.81 -6.98 6.37
CA ILE A 224 -4.34 -5.61 6.58
C ILE A 224 -3.99 -5.39 8.04
N MET A 225 -4.82 -5.82 8.99
CA MET A 225 -4.54 -5.66 10.42
C MET A 225 -3.27 -6.40 10.84
N THR A 226 -3.12 -7.66 10.45
CA THR A 226 -1.96 -8.48 10.81
C THR A 226 -0.68 -7.95 10.17
N MET A 227 -0.73 -7.62 8.89
CA MET A 227 0.37 -6.98 8.18
C MET A 227 0.71 -5.61 8.77
N THR A 228 -0.29 -4.85 9.24
CA THR A 228 -0.06 -3.56 9.91
C THR A 228 0.69 -3.75 11.21
N LEU A 229 0.29 -4.72 12.04
CA LEU A 229 0.97 -5.03 13.31
C LEU A 229 2.41 -5.49 13.09
N ILE A 230 2.62 -6.46 12.19
CA ILE A 230 3.96 -6.97 11.85
C ILE A 230 4.82 -5.85 11.26
N GLY A 231 4.25 -5.08 10.32
CA GLY A 231 4.97 -4.01 9.64
C GLY A 231 5.24 -2.79 10.52
N LEU A 232 4.42 -2.50 11.54
CA LEU A 232 4.72 -1.48 12.55
C LEU A 232 5.94 -1.88 13.37
N PHE A 233 6.00 -3.13 13.83
CA PHE A 233 7.15 -3.65 14.58
C PHE A 233 8.42 -3.68 13.72
N LEU A 234 8.36 -4.22 12.51
CA LEU A 234 9.51 -4.27 11.61
C LEU A 234 9.92 -2.87 11.11
N GLY A 235 8.96 -2.00 10.81
CA GLY A 235 9.23 -0.64 10.34
C GLY A 235 9.92 0.21 11.39
N THR A 236 9.48 0.13 12.65
CA THR A 236 10.15 0.78 13.78
C THR A 236 11.54 0.17 14.04
N ALA A 237 11.69 -1.15 13.92
CA ALA A 237 12.98 -1.82 14.05
C ALA A 237 13.97 -1.44 12.93
N ILE A 238 13.51 -1.26 11.69
CA ILE A 238 14.33 -0.78 10.56
C ILE A 238 14.71 0.69 10.76
N PHE A 239 13.77 1.49 11.23
CA PHE A 239 14.04 2.88 11.59
C PHE A 239 15.11 2.98 12.66
N ALA A 240 15.07 2.12 13.68
CA ALA A 240 16.10 2.05 14.71
C ALA A 240 17.44 1.50 14.16
N HIS A 241 17.42 0.36 13.46
CA HIS A 241 18.64 -0.35 13.04
C HIS A 241 18.50 -1.07 11.69
N TRP A 242 19.48 -0.88 10.82
CA TRP A 242 19.56 -1.53 9.49
C TRP A 242 19.60 -3.06 9.51
N ALA A 243 20.13 -3.68 10.57
CA ALA A 243 20.20 -5.14 10.70
C ALA A 243 18.80 -5.79 10.67
N SER A 244 17.77 -5.05 11.10
CA SER A 244 16.37 -5.50 11.08
C SER A 244 15.85 -5.81 9.68
N VAL A 245 16.46 -5.25 8.62
CA VAL A 245 16.08 -5.57 7.23
C VAL A 245 16.32 -7.05 6.91
N VAL A 246 17.32 -7.69 7.53
CA VAL A 246 17.63 -9.12 7.34
C VAL A 246 16.50 -10.02 7.87
N ILE A 247 15.66 -9.53 8.78
CA ILE A 247 14.51 -10.28 9.29
C ILE A 247 13.47 -10.51 8.19
N ILE A 248 13.34 -9.58 7.22
CA ILE A 248 12.36 -9.68 6.14
C ILE A 248 12.54 -10.94 5.29
N PRO A 249 13.71 -11.22 4.67
CA PRO A 249 13.89 -12.43 3.88
C PRO A 249 13.74 -13.71 4.71
N ILE A 250 14.17 -13.71 5.99
CA ILE A 250 13.99 -14.85 6.90
C ILE A 250 12.50 -15.12 7.16
N ALA A 251 11.71 -14.07 7.41
CA ALA A 251 10.27 -14.20 7.59
C ALA A 251 9.59 -14.70 6.31
N MET A 252 10.03 -14.24 5.13
CA MET A 252 9.49 -14.71 3.85
C MET A 252 9.79 -16.18 3.57
N THR A 253 11.00 -16.66 3.86
CA THR A 253 11.36 -18.08 3.65
C THR A 253 10.55 -18.97 4.59
N TYR A 254 10.43 -18.59 5.86
CA TYR A 254 9.61 -19.32 6.83
C TYR A 254 8.13 -19.35 6.42
N ALA A 255 7.60 -18.20 5.99
CA ALA A 255 6.21 -18.10 5.55
C ALA A 255 5.92 -19.00 4.33
N LYS A 256 6.84 -19.07 3.37
CA LYS A 256 6.72 -19.93 2.20
C LYS A 256 6.73 -21.41 2.58
N GLN A 257 7.65 -21.82 3.45
CA GLN A 257 7.72 -23.20 3.96
C GLN A 257 6.42 -23.58 4.70
N TYR A 258 5.90 -22.67 5.52
CA TYR A 258 4.65 -22.88 6.26
C TYR A 258 3.46 -23.04 5.31
N GLN A 259 3.34 -22.17 4.29
CA GLN A 259 2.28 -22.25 3.29
C GLN A 259 2.32 -23.58 2.53
N GLN A 260 3.51 -24.04 2.11
CA GLN A 260 3.67 -25.33 1.43
C GLN A 260 3.25 -26.52 2.31
N ASN A 261 3.57 -26.49 3.60
CA ASN A 261 3.32 -27.62 4.51
C ASN A 261 1.86 -27.73 4.98
N ASN A 262 1.15 -26.61 5.13
CA ASN A 262 -0.21 -26.61 5.69
C ASN A 262 -1.33 -26.52 4.65
N PHE A 263 -1.05 -26.01 3.44
CA PHE A 263 -2.08 -25.90 2.39
C PHE A 263 -2.63 -27.26 1.94
N TYR A 264 -1.83 -28.34 2.03
CA TYR A 264 -2.27 -29.70 1.70
C TYR A 264 -2.88 -30.48 2.88
N ARG A 265 -2.91 -29.90 4.09
CA ARG A 265 -3.42 -30.55 5.31
C ARG A 265 -4.78 -30.05 5.76
N SER A 266 -5.24 -28.91 5.26
CA SER A 266 -6.55 -28.30 5.55
C SER A 266 -7.53 -28.55 4.41
#